data_AF-A0A062VNV2-F1
#
_entry.id   AF-A0A062VNV2-F1
#
_cell.length_a   1.000
_cell.length_b   1.000
_cell.length_c   1.000
_cell.angle_alpha   90.00
_cell.angle_beta   90.00
_cell.angle_gamma   90.00
#
_symmetry.space_group_name_H-M   'P 1'
#
loop_
_entity.id
_entity.type
_entity.pdbx_description
1 polymer ?
#
loop_
_entity_poly.entity_id
_entity_poly.type
_entity_poly.pdbx_seq_one_letter_code
_entity_poly.pdbx_strand_id
1 'polypeptide(L)'
;MTDGLDLEELHLLHDVTHGHALATRLALTALRNRRSGGNSADRAEIVGAVSAFATRELLPTFADAAHEQVAHLVALAPEVDGPLAVALTGRDDVWSVVRSFEREGLGRVYSRGGRKLFAFHALVAASLTRQALIEIDGVGIRRARSFAASHLSAWGDPVDVIRLLLAAEREDDVWPFFARNFSELSQHRNSEVIQPLNAVPLSRLEEHGTLAICFAVMLSESERARRADLSAWLKSESGD
;
A
#
# COMPACT_ATOMS: atom_id res chain seq x y z
N MET A 1 -29.89 21.35 5.16
CA MET A 1 -29.50 20.29 4.20
C MET A 1 -27.99 20.29 4.12
N THR A 2 -27.35 19.28 4.71
CA THR A 2 -25.91 19.17 4.86
C THR A 2 -25.27 18.82 3.53
N ASP A 3 -24.65 19.82 2.90
CA ASP A 3 -23.85 19.74 1.68
C ASP A 3 -22.45 19.17 2.02
N GLY A 4 -22.43 17.91 2.46
CA GLY A 4 -21.24 17.16 2.84
C GLY A 4 -21.00 15.99 1.89
N LEU A 5 -19.73 15.67 1.65
CA LEU A 5 -19.34 14.44 0.95
C LEU A 5 -19.91 13.24 1.71
N ASP A 6 -20.49 12.28 0.99
CA ASP A 6 -20.95 11.05 1.62
C ASP A 6 -19.77 10.15 2.04
N LEU A 7 -20.06 9.10 2.81
CA LEU A 7 -19.04 8.21 3.37
C LEU A 7 -18.34 7.36 2.29
N GLU A 8 -19.04 7.10 1.19
CA GLU A 8 -18.54 6.32 0.05
C GLU A 8 -17.60 7.18 -0.81
N GLU A 9 -17.93 8.46 -1.01
CA GLU A 9 -17.11 9.49 -1.61
C GLU A 9 -15.86 9.78 -0.78
N LEU A 10 -15.97 9.77 0.56
CA LEU A 10 -14.80 9.89 1.45
C LEU A 10 -13.87 8.68 1.33
N HIS A 11 -14.40 7.47 1.21
CA HIS A 11 -13.59 6.28 0.94
C HIS A 11 -12.96 6.34 -0.46
N LEU A 12 -13.71 6.76 -1.48
CA LEU A 12 -13.19 6.86 -2.84
C LEU A 12 -12.13 7.95 -2.97
N LEU A 13 -12.31 9.08 -2.28
CA LEU A 13 -11.31 10.13 -2.16
C LEU A 13 -10.10 9.65 -1.36
N HIS A 14 -10.31 8.91 -0.26
CA HIS A 14 -9.23 8.32 0.54
C HIS A 14 -8.45 7.27 -0.25
N ASP A 15 -9.12 6.41 -1.02
CA ASP A 15 -8.53 5.36 -1.84
C ASP A 15 -7.77 5.95 -3.03
N VAL A 16 -8.29 7.00 -3.66
CA VAL A 16 -7.63 7.64 -4.80
C VAL A 16 -6.48 8.54 -4.35
N THR A 17 -6.66 9.26 -3.24
CA THR A 17 -5.61 10.13 -2.70
C THR A 17 -4.70 9.43 -1.70
N HIS A 18 -4.97 8.16 -1.37
CA HIS A 18 -4.29 7.34 -0.36
C HIS A 18 -4.08 8.08 0.99
N GLY A 19 -5.05 8.92 1.39
CA GLY A 19 -4.97 9.75 2.60
C GLY A 19 -3.95 10.91 2.54
N HIS A 20 -3.45 11.27 1.36
CA HIS A 20 -2.37 12.25 1.21
C HIS A 20 -2.91 13.69 1.16
N ALA A 21 -2.61 14.48 2.21
CA ALA A 21 -3.21 15.80 2.44
C ALA A 21 -3.18 16.77 1.25
N LEU A 22 -2.12 16.76 0.42
CA LEU A 22 -2.00 17.64 -0.75
C LEU A 22 -2.87 17.16 -1.93
N ALA A 23 -2.90 15.86 -2.21
CA ALA A 23 -3.78 15.29 -3.23
C ALA A 23 -5.25 15.41 -2.82
N THR A 24 -5.56 15.14 -1.54
CA THR A 24 -6.89 15.37 -0.95
C THR A 24 -7.28 16.84 -1.06
N ARG A 25 -6.37 17.78 -0.74
CA ARG A 25 -6.64 19.21 -0.85
C ARG A 25 -6.85 19.67 -2.29
N LEU A 26 -6.08 19.15 -3.26
CA LEU A 26 -6.28 19.43 -4.68
C LEU A 26 -7.62 18.88 -5.19
N ALA A 27 -7.96 17.64 -4.84
CA ALA A 27 -9.22 17.01 -5.18
C ALA A 27 -10.42 17.78 -4.57
N LEU A 28 -10.35 18.14 -3.28
CA LEU A 28 -11.35 18.95 -2.60
C LEU A 28 -11.48 20.36 -3.22
N THR A 29 -10.38 20.98 -3.63
CA THR A 29 -10.40 22.30 -4.27
C THR A 29 -11.04 22.23 -5.66
N ALA A 30 -10.75 21.17 -6.43
CA ALA A 30 -11.37 20.92 -7.73
C ALA A 30 -12.89 20.67 -7.61
N LEU A 31 -13.32 19.90 -6.60
CA LEU A 31 -14.73 19.66 -6.29
C LEU A 31 -15.44 20.95 -5.84
N ARG A 32 -14.79 21.79 -5.02
CA ARG A 32 -15.38 23.03 -4.49
C ARG A 32 -15.61 24.09 -5.57
N ASN A 33 -14.72 24.18 -6.56
CA ASN A 33 -14.81 25.16 -7.64
C ASN A 33 -15.91 24.87 -8.67
N ARG A 34 -16.56 23.69 -8.61
CA ARG A 34 -17.65 23.29 -9.53
C ARG A 34 -19.02 23.15 -8.85
N ARG A 35 -19.24 23.81 -7.71
CA ARG A 35 -20.57 23.86 -7.06
C ARG A 35 -21.62 24.56 -7.93
N SER A 36 -22.25 23.80 -8.84
CA SER A 36 -23.68 23.82 -9.16
C SER A 36 -24.02 22.68 -10.14
N GLY A 37 -24.50 21.54 -9.63
CA GLY A 37 -25.37 20.63 -10.42
C GLY A 37 -24.80 19.33 -11.03
N GLY A 38 -23.55 18.91 -10.76
CA GLY A 38 -23.00 17.67 -11.35
C GLY A 38 -23.42 16.37 -10.64
N ASN A 39 -23.78 15.34 -11.42
CA ASN A 39 -24.17 13.99 -10.97
C ASN A 39 -22.97 13.21 -10.40
N SER A 40 -23.19 12.07 -9.72
CA SER A 40 -22.10 11.25 -9.14
C SER A 40 -21.06 10.76 -10.18
N ALA A 41 -21.49 10.55 -11.43
CA ALA A 41 -20.61 10.21 -12.55
C ALA A 41 -19.59 11.32 -12.88
N ASP A 42 -20.00 12.59 -12.86
CA ASP A 42 -19.11 13.74 -13.10
C ASP A 42 -18.06 13.87 -11.98
N ARG A 43 -18.39 13.43 -10.76
CA ARG A 43 -17.48 13.46 -9.61
C ARG A 43 -16.45 12.34 -9.68
N ALA A 44 -16.83 11.13 -10.08
CA ALA A 44 -15.91 10.03 -10.33
C ALA A 44 -14.90 10.36 -11.44
N GLU A 45 -15.35 11.05 -12.50
CA GLU A 45 -14.48 11.54 -13.57
C GLU A 45 -13.47 12.59 -13.05
N ILE A 46 -13.87 13.49 -12.14
CA ILE A 46 -12.97 14.45 -11.50
C ILE A 46 -11.91 13.76 -10.65
N VAL A 47 -12.31 12.76 -9.86
CA VAL A 47 -11.37 11.99 -9.04
C VAL A 47 -10.37 11.24 -9.95
N GLY A 48 -10.86 10.67 -11.07
CA GLY A 48 -10.01 10.12 -12.13
C GLY A 48 -9.10 11.16 -12.79
N ALA A 49 -9.58 12.37 -13.03
CA ALA A 49 -8.83 13.46 -13.66
C ALA A 49 -7.80 14.09 -12.72
N VAL A 50 -8.07 14.18 -11.41
CA VAL A 50 -7.10 14.62 -10.40
C VAL A 50 -6.06 13.55 -10.16
N SER A 51 -6.46 12.26 -10.16
CA SER A 51 -5.51 11.16 -10.23
C SER A 51 -4.67 11.28 -11.49
N ALA A 52 -5.26 11.47 -12.67
CA ALA A 52 -4.52 11.58 -13.93
C ALA A 52 -3.62 12.82 -13.99
N PHE A 53 -4.03 13.95 -13.42
CA PHE A 53 -3.24 15.18 -13.33
C PHE A 53 -2.09 15.01 -12.33
N ALA A 54 -2.34 14.49 -11.14
CA ALA A 54 -1.29 14.11 -10.19
C ALA A 54 -0.33 13.08 -10.82
N THR A 55 -0.84 12.14 -11.59
CA THR A 55 -0.04 11.11 -12.29
C THR A 55 0.58 11.62 -13.59
N ARG A 56 0.31 12.83 -14.09
CA ARG A 56 0.96 13.38 -15.30
C ARG A 56 1.90 14.53 -15.00
N GLU A 57 1.56 15.36 -14.02
CA GLU A 57 2.32 16.57 -13.65
C GLU A 57 3.17 16.37 -12.39
N LEU A 58 2.90 15.34 -11.56
CA LEU A 58 3.72 15.00 -10.39
C LEU A 58 4.53 13.70 -10.60
N LEU A 59 4.53 13.14 -11.81
CA LEU A 59 5.42 12.03 -12.13
C LEU A 59 6.87 12.51 -12.05
N PRO A 60 7.76 11.74 -11.41
CA PRO A 60 9.18 12.08 -11.41
C PRO A 60 9.69 12.11 -12.86
N THR A 61 10.37 13.19 -13.24
CA THR A 61 11.15 13.19 -14.48
C THR A 61 12.53 12.65 -14.13
N PHE A 62 12.89 11.50 -14.69
CA PHE A 62 14.19 10.88 -14.42
C PHE A 62 15.28 11.44 -15.33
N ALA A 63 16.51 11.46 -14.83
CA ALA A 63 17.66 11.95 -15.58
C ALA A 63 17.95 11.12 -16.84
N ASP A 64 17.71 9.80 -16.78
CA ASP A 64 17.84 8.87 -17.88
C ASP A 64 16.96 7.63 -17.66
N ALA A 65 16.82 6.81 -18.71
CA ALA A 65 16.04 5.57 -18.68
C ALA A 65 16.56 4.53 -17.67
N ALA A 66 17.86 4.59 -17.30
CA ALA A 66 18.41 3.67 -16.32
C ALA A 66 17.97 4.05 -14.89
N HIS A 67 17.87 5.34 -14.57
CA HIS A 67 17.31 5.83 -13.32
C HIS A 67 15.82 5.51 -13.20
N GLU A 68 15.07 5.68 -14.29
CA GLU A 68 13.66 5.30 -14.35
C GLU A 68 13.46 3.80 -14.08
N GLN A 69 14.25 2.93 -14.73
CA GLN A 69 14.20 1.49 -14.49
C GLN A 69 14.53 1.13 -13.03
N VAL A 70 15.52 1.78 -12.43
CA VAL A 70 15.84 1.60 -11.00
C VAL A 70 14.66 2.02 -10.12
N ALA A 71 14.01 3.15 -10.43
CA ALA A 71 12.86 3.63 -9.68
C ALA A 71 11.68 2.65 -9.75
N HIS A 72 11.38 2.10 -10.93
CA HIS A 72 10.35 1.08 -11.10
C HIS A 72 10.63 -0.16 -10.25
N LEU A 73 11.84 -0.71 -10.29
CA LEU A 73 12.21 -1.92 -9.54
C LEU A 73 12.20 -1.67 -8.02
N VAL A 74 12.73 -0.54 -7.57
CA VAL A 74 12.74 -0.17 -6.15
C VAL A 74 11.32 0.06 -5.62
N ALA A 75 10.43 0.65 -6.43
CA ALA A 75 9.03 0.86 -6.05
C ALA A 75 8.19 -0.42 -5.92
N LEU A 76 8.73 -1.59 -6.30
CA LEU A 76 8.07 -2.88 -6.06
C LEU A 76 8.20 -3.36 -4.61
N ALA A 77 9.04 -2.71 -3.80
CA ALA A 77 9.19 -2.94 -2.38
C ALA A 77 8.74 -1.69 -1.57
N PRO A 78 8.15 -1.88 -0.38
CA PRO A 78 7.73 -0.77 0.49
C PRO A 78 8.92 0.06 0.98
N GLU A 79 10.04 -0.61 1.23
CA GLU A 79 11.30 -0.03 1.66
C GLU A 79 12.46 -0.91 1.19
N VAL A 80 13.61 -0.30 0.94
CA VAL A 80 14.82 -1.01 0.50
C VAL A 80 16.03 -0.60 1.32
N ASP A 81 16.86 -1.58 1.69
CA ASP A 81 18.24 -1.34 2.10
C ASP A 81 19.18 -1.52 0.89
N GLY A 82 20.48 -1.23 1.08
CA GLY A 82 21.49 -1.39 0.04
C GLY A 82 21.48 -2.80 -0.59
N PRO A 83 21.57 -3.89 0.20
CA PRO A 83 21.53 -5.25 -0.32
C PRO A 83 20.27 -5.57 -1.13
N LEU A 84 19.08 -5.18 -0.67
CA LEU A 84 17.84 -5.41 -1.41
C LEU A 84 17.81 -4.60 -2.71
N ALA A 85 18.24 -3.33 -2.68
CA ALA A 85 18.32 -2.51 -3.88
C ALA A 85 19.24 -3.13 -4.94
N VAL A 86 20.40 -3.66 -4.54
CA VAL A 86 21.33 -4.36 -5.44
C VAL A 86 20.69 -5.64 -6.00
N ALA A 87 20.01 -6.41 -5.16
CA ALA A 87 19.35 -7.64 -5.59
C ALA A 87 18.20 -7.39 -6.58
N LEU A 88 17.47 -6.28 -6.43
CA LEU A 88 16.38 -5.91 -7.32
C LEU A 88 16.88 -5.38 -8.67
N THR A 89 17.93 -4.55 -8.68
CA THR A 89 18.39 -3.86 -9.90
C THR A 89 19.58 -4.54 -10.59
N GLY A 90 20.31 -5.40 -9.88
CA GLY A 90 21.57 -5.99 -10.33
C GLY A 90 22.73 -4.99 -10.40
N ARG A 91 22.61 -3.82 -9.77
CA ARG A 91 23.59 -2.73 -9.84
C ARG A 91 24.24 -2.44 -8.50
N ASP A 92 25.58 -2.37 -8.49
CA ASP A 92 26.35 -2.03 -7.30
C ASP A 92 26.27 -0.52 -6.93
N ASP A 93 26.02 0.34 -7.91
CA ASP A 93 25.91 1.80 -7.72
C ASP A 93 24.51 2.28 -7.31
N VAL A 94 23.56 1.35 -7.15
CA VAL A 94 22.13 1.65 -6.92
C VAL A 94 21.89 2.55 -5.73
N TRP A 95 22.68 2.44 -4.66
CA TRP A 95 22.49 3.28 -3.47
C TRP A 95 22.79 4.76 -3.76
N SER A 96 23.69 5.07 -4.70
CA SER A 96 23.94 6.44 -5.15
C SER A 96 22.73 7.02 -5.88
N VAL A 97 22.11 6.20 -6.74
CA VAL A 97 20.88 6.52 -7.48
C VAL A 97 19.72 6.74 -6.51
N VAL A 98 19.53 5.84 -5.55
CA VAL A 98 18.50 5.98 -4.50
C VAL A 98 18.68 7.28 -3.70
N ARG A 99 19.91 7.70 -3.42
CA ARG A 99 20.19 9.00 -2.79
C ARG A 99 19.97 10.20 -3.72
N SER A 100 19.89 10.03 -5.05
CA SER A 100 19.42 11.11 -5.92
C SER A 100 17.91 11.29 -5.77
N PHE A 101 17.14 10.21 -5.70
CA PHE A 101 15.69 10.27 -5.47
C PHE A 101 15.33 10.99 -4.17
N GLU A 102 16.09 10.76 -3.09
CA GLU A 102 15.93 11.53 -1.84
C GLU A 102 16.20 13.02 -2.05
N ARG A 103 17.30 13.39 -2.74
CA ARG A 103 17.65 14.80 -3.01
C ARG A 103 16.61 15.49 -3.90
N GLU A 104 15.96 14.73 -4.77
CA GLU A 104 14.87 15.16 -5.65
C GLU A 104 13.51 15.18 -4.92
N GLY A 105 13.45 14.77 -3.65
CA GLY A 105 12.23 14.79 -2.83
C GLY A 105 11.21 13.71 -3.19
N LEU A 106 11.63 12.65 -3.86
CA LEU A 106 10.77 11.53 -4.28
C LEU A 106 10.51 10.53 -3.14
N GLY A 107 11.39 10.51 -2.16
CA GLY A 107 11.34 9.63 -1.01
C GLY A 107 12.28 10.10 0.09
N ARG A 108 12.50 9.23 1.08
CA ARG A 108 13.34 9.53 2.24
C ARG A 108 14.29 8.39 2.56
N VAL A 109 15.52 8.74 2.96
CA VAL A 109 16.42 7.81 3.62
C VAL A 109 16.27 7.97 5.14
N TYR A 110 16.15 6.86 5.85
CA TYR A 110 16.03 6.85 7.30
C TYR A 110 16.72 5.63 7.89
N SER A 111 16.87 5.60 9.22
CA SER A 111 17.49 4.49 9.93
C SER A 111 16.49 3.75 10.79
N ARG A 112 16.45 2.42 10.68
CA ARG A 112 15.62 1.53 11.53
C ARG A 112 16.44 0.31 11.92
N GLY A 113 16.54 0.03 13.22
CA GLY A 113 17.31 -1.12 13.72
C GLY A 113 18.78 -1.13 13.26
N GLY A 114 19.40 0.05 13.12
CA GLY A 114 20.78 0.20 12.62
C GLY A 114 20.94 0.04 11.09
N ARG A 115 19.87 -0.24 10.35
CA ARG A 115 19.88 -0.32 8.88
C ARG A 115 19.50 1.02 8.28
N LYS A 116 20.18 1.41 7.19
CA LYS A 116 19.77 2.54 6.36
C LYS A 116 18.79 2.05 5.31
N LEU A 117 17.60 2.65 5.31
CA LEU A 117 16.48 2.29 4.48
C LEU A 117 16.08 3.47 3.62
N PHE A 118 15.59 3.19 2.42
CA PHE A 118 14.93 4.15 1.57
C PHE A 118 13.49 3.71 1.33
N ALA A 119 12.57 4.66 1.34
CA ALA A 119 11.20 4.45 0.88
C ALA A 119 10.76 5.66 0.05
N PHE A 120 10.11 5.38 -1.08
CA PHE A 120 9.40 6.41 -1.84
C PHE A 120 8.23 6.97 -1.03
N HIS A 121 7.84 8.21 -1.32
CA HIS A 121 6.56 8.71 -0.86
C HIS A 121 5.42 7.91 -1.49
N ALA A 122 4.32 7.73 -0.75
CA ALA A 122 3.25 6.80 -1.14
C ALA A 122 2.69 7.05 -2.56
N LEU A 123 2.52 8.32 -2.95
CA LEU A 123 2.05 8.67 -4.30
C LEU A 123 3.07 8.32 -5.39
N VAL A 124 4.36 8.56 -5.12
CA VAL A 124 5.45 8.25 -6.03
C VAL A 124 5.56 6.73 -6.18
N ALA A 125 5.55 6.00 -5.07
CA ALA A 125 5.55 4.54 -5.06
C ALA A 125 4.38 3.99 -5.87
N ALA A 126 3.15 4.41 -5.59
CA ALA A 126 1.95 3.92 -6.27
C ALA A 126 1.99 4.19 -7.79
N SER A 127 2.49 5.35 -8.20
CA SER A 127 2.65 5.70 -9.60
C SER A 127 3.70 4.82 -10.29
N LEU A 128 4.88 4.70 -9.69
CA LEU A 128 5.99 3.91 -10.23
C LEU A 128 5.67 2.42 -10.27
N THR A 129 4.97 1.88 -9.26
CA THR A 129 4.49 0.50 -9.26
C THR A 129 3.52 0.26 -10.42
N ARG A 130 2.61 1.21 -10.69
CA ARG A 130 1.64 1.08 -11.79
C ARG A 130 2.33 1.07 -13.15
N GLN A 131 3.32 1.94 -13.35
CA GLN A 131 4.14 1.96 -14.56
C GLN A 131 4.97 0.68 -14.70
N ALA A 132 5.58 0.22 -13.60
CA ALA A 132 6.35 -1.03 -13.58
C ALA A 132 5.49 -2.24 -14.00
N LEU A 133 4.22 -2.29 -13.62
CA LEU A 133 3.30 -3.36 -14.04
C LEU A 133 2.95 -3.35 -15.54
N ILE A 134 3.18 -2.23 -16.24
CA ILE A 134 2.99 -2.10 -17.68
C ILE A 134 4.28 -2.44 -18.43
N GLU A 135 5.42 -2.03 -17.89
CA GLU A 135 6.72 -2.09 -18.58
C GLU A 135 7.51 -3.37 -18.29
N ILE A 136 7.35 -3.95 -17.11
CA ILE A 136 8.04 -5.16 -16.68
C ILE A 136 7.09 -6.35 -16.85
N ASP A 137 7.63 -7.46 -17.35
CA ASP A 137 6.85 -8.68 -17.49
C ASP A 137 6.39 -9.23 -16.12
N GLY A 138 5.26 -9.95 -16.12
CA GLY A 138 4.68 -10.47 -14.88
C GLY A 138 5.63 -11.41 -14.12
N VAL A 139 6.51 -12.12 -14.82
CA VAL A 139 7.54 -12.97 -14.21
C VAL A 139 8.58 -12.13 -13.47
N GLY A 140 9.08 -11.06 -14.08
CA GLY A 140 10.00 -10.11 -13.45
C GLY A 140 9.40 -9.46 -12.20
N ILE A 141 8.15 -9.01 -12.29
CA ILE A 141 7.41 -8.44 -11.14
C ILE A 141 7.31 -9.44 -9.98
N ARG A 142 6.85 -10.67 -10.25
CA ARG A 142 6.74 -11.71 -9.21
C ARG A 142 8.07 -12.03 -8.57
N ARG A 143 9.14 -12.13 -9.38
CA ARG A 143 10.48 -12.42 -8.89
C ARG A 143 10.99 -11.30 -7.98
N ALA A 144 10.84 -10.04 -8.40
CA ALA A 144 11.22 -8.88 -7.59
C ALA A 144 10.47 -8.85 -6.25
N ARG A 145 9.15 -9.03 -6.27
CA ARG A 145 8.32 -9.08 -5.05
C ARG A 145 8.66 -10.27 -4.15
N SER A 146 8.95 -11.43 -4.73
CA SER A 146 9.40 -12.61 -3.97
C SER A 146 10.74 -12.38 -3.26
N PHE A 147 11.70 -11.72 -3.92
CA PHE A 147 12.95 -11.31 -3.28
C PHE A 147 12.72 -10.30 -2.15
N ALA A 148 11.92 -9.27 -2.41
CA ALA A 148 11.57 -8.28 -1.39
C ALA A 148 10.89 -8.92 -0.19
N ALA A 149 9.90 -9.79 -0.39
CA ALA A 149 9.21 -10.51 0.67
C ALA A 149 10.19 -11.34 1.52
N SER A 150 11.07 -12.10 0.84
CA SER A 150 12.05 -12.95 1.53
C SER A 150 13.03 -12.12 2.36
N HIS A 151 13.53 -11.01 1.81
CA HIS A 151 14.48 -10.13 2.48
C HIS A 151 13.86 -9.37 3.67
N LEU A 152 12.62 -8.88 3.49
CA LEU A 152 11.89 -8.14 4.50
C LEU A 152 11.28 -9.05 5.57
N SER A 153 11.10 -10.35 5.32
CA SER A 153 10.50 -11.27 6.30
C SER A 153 11.21 -11.34 7.65
N ALA A 154 12.48 -10.94 7.72
CA ALA A 154 13.27 -10.97 8.96
C ALA A 154 13.17 -9.69 9.81
N TRP A 155 12.73 -8.55 9.26
CA TRP A 155 12.80 -7.25 9.95
C TRP A 155 11.83 -6.17 9.41
N GLY A 156 11.15 -6.45 8.32
CA GLY A 156 10.17 -5.61 7.66
C GLY A 156 8.84 -5.54 8.42
N ASP A 157 7.97 -4.65 7.97
CA ASP A 157 6.60 -4.58 8.46
C ASP A 157 5.82 -5.86 8.10
N PRO A 158 5.19 -6.56 9.06
CA PRO A 158 4.51 -7.81 8.77
C PRO A 158 3.37 -7.69 7.75
N VAL A 159 2.62 -6.59 7.74
CA VAL A 159 1.53 -6.39 6.78
C VAL A 159 2.09 -6.22 5.38
N ASP A 160 3.16 -5.44 5.22
CA ASP A 160 3.78 -5.24 3.92
C ASP A 160 4.42 -6.52 3.38
N VAL A 161 5.00 -7.36 4.23
CA VAL A 161 5.50 -8.68 3.82
C VAL A 161 4.35 -9.57 3.34
N ILE A 162 3.21 -9.60 4.02
CA ILE A 162 2.02 -10.36 3.57
C ILE A 162 1.55 -9.86 2.21
N ARG A 163 1.46 -8.53 2.02
CA ARG A 163 1.10 -7.93 0.72
C ARG A 163 2.06 -8.36 -0.38
N LEU A 164 3.36 -8.36 -0.12
CA LEU A 164 4.37 -8.81 -1.08
C LEU A 164 4.25 -10.30 -1.41
N LEU A 165 3.98 -11.16 -0.43
CA LEU A 165 3.78 -12.60 -0.65
C LEU A 165 2.57 -12.87 -1.55
N LEU A 166 1.43 -12.24 -1.26
CA LEU A 166 0.21 -12.36 -2.08
C LEU A 166 0.44 -11.85 -3.50
N ALA A 167 1.13 -10.72 -3.63
CA ALA A 167 1.45 -10.07 -4.89
C ALA A 167 2.56 -10.78 -5.69
N ALA A 168 3.30 -11.68 -5.06
CA ALA A 168 4.29 -12.55 -5.66
C ALA A 168 3.75 -13.95 -5.99
N GLU A 169 2.47 -14.23 -5.72
CA GLU A 169 1.86 -15.56 -5.86
C GLU A 169 2.63 -16.61 -5.03
N ARG A 170 2.86 -16.29 -3.74
CA ARG A 170 3.51 -17.16 -2.74
C ARG A 170 2.59 -17.46 -1.56
N GLU A 171 1.41 -17.97 -1.86
CA GLU A 171 0.34 -18.26 -0.90
C GLU A 171 0.77 -19.21 0.22
N ASP A 172 1.58 -20.22 -0.13
CA ASP A 172 2.04 -21.25 0.81
C ASP A 172 2.94 -20.66 1.91
N ASP A 173 3.58 -19.52 1.65
CA ASP A 173 4.44 -18.83 2.61
C ASP A 173 3.68 -17.85 3.51
N VAL A 174 2.44 -17.49 3.16
CA VAL A 174 1.63 -16.52 3.92
C VAL A 174 1.29 -17.07 5.31
N TRP A 175 0.81 -18.31 5.42
CA TRP A 175 0.42 -18.88 6.71
C TRP A 175 1.60 -19.02 7.70
N PRO A 176 2.76 -19.62 7.33
CA PRO A 176 3.90 -19.67 8.23
C PRO A 176 4.36 -18.28 8.69
N PHE A 177 4.33 -17.28 7.82
CA PHE A 177 4.69 -15.92 8.18
C PHE A 177 3.65 -15.27 9.10
N PHE A 178 2.37 -15.40 8.77
CA PHE A 178 1.24 -14.91 9.56
C PHE A 178 1.23 -15.51 10.97
N ALA A 179 1.38 -16.82 11.09
CA ALA A 179 1.36 -17.52 12.37
C ALA A 179 2.48 -17.06 13.31
N ARG A 180 3.69 -16.78 12.79
CA ARG A 180 4.81 -16.23 13.57
C ARG A 180 4.54 -14.82 14.09
N ASN A 181 3.77 -14.02 13.37
CA ASN A 181 3.47 -12.62 13.71
C ASN A 181 2.04 -12.44 14.23
N PHE A 182 1.34 -13.53 14.56
CA PHE A 182 -0.10 -13.51 14.83
C PHE A 182 -0.49 -12.54 15.94
N SER A 183 0.25 -12.52 17.06
CA SER A 183 -0.06 -11.67 18.21
C SER A 183 -0.03 -10.18 17.85
N GLU A 184 0.97 -9.74 17.06
CA GLU A 184 1.08 -8.35 16.61
C GLU A 184 -0.05 -8.00 15.64
N LEU A 185 -0.30 -8.87 14.66
CA LEU A 185 -1.30 -8.65 13.62
C LEU A 185 -2.72 -8.59 14.17
N SER A 186 -3.09 -9.54 15.04
CA SER A 186 -4.44 -9.68 15.58
C SER A 186 -4.81 -8.60 16.60
N GLN A 187 -3.85 -8.08 17.37
CA GLN A 187 -4.13 -7.12 18.44
C GLN A 187 -4.25 -5.68 17.95
N HIS A 188 -3.46 -5.31 16.93
CA HIS A 188 -3.29 -3.90 16.56
C HIS A 188 -3.61 -3.60 15.10
N ARG A 189 -3.58 -4.62 14.23
CA ARG A 189 -3.51 -4.40 12.77
C ARG A 189 -4.49 -5.29 11.98
N ASN A 190 -5.61 -5.65 12.62
CA ASN A 190 -6.63 -6.52 12.01
C ASN A 190 -7.11 -6.00 10.66
N SER A 191 -7.54 -4.74 10.60
CA SER A 191 -8.06 -4.12 9.37
C SER A 191 -7.02 -4.09 8.24
N GLU A 192 -5.76 -3.83 8.57
CA GLU A 192 -4.67 -3.75 7.60
C GLU A 192 -4.32 -5.09 6.96
N VAL A 193 -4.55 -6.21 7.65
CA VAL A 193 -4.38 -7.57 7.11
C VAL A 193 -5.64 -8.05 6.39
N ILE A 194 -6.83 -7.69 6.89
CA ILE A 194 -8.11 -8.04 6.26
C ILE A 194 -8.20 -7.43 4.86
N GLN A 195 -7.80 -6.15 4.69
CA GLN A 195 -7.90 -5.45 3.40
C GLN A 195 -7.21 -6.21 2.24
N PRO A 196 -5.92 -6.60 2.32
CA PRO A 196 -5.26 -7.33 1.24
C PRO A 196 -5.80 -8.75 1.06
N LEU A 197 -6.23 -9.44 2.13
CA LEU A 197 -6.84 -10.78 2.02
C LEU A 197 -8.22 -10.73 1.36
N ASN A 198 -9.01 -9.70 1.63
CA ASN A 198 -10.33 -9.48 1.03
C ASN A 198 -10.25 -9.17 -0.48
N ALA A 199 -9.12 -8.65 -0.95
CA ALA A 199 -8.87 -8.40 -2.36
C ALA A 199 -8.46 -9.66 -3.15
N VAL A 200 -8.21 -10.80 -2.47
CA VAL A 200 -7.86 -12.06 -3.13
C VAL A 200 -9.10 -12.68 -3.77
N PRO A 201 -9.07 -13.08 -5.05
CA PRO A 201 -10.19 -13.77 -5.69
C PRO A 201 -10.60 -15.04 -4.95
N LEU A 202 -11.90 -15.32 -4.89
CA LEU A 202 -12.44 -16.50 -4.19
C LEU A 202 -11.82 -17.81 -4.68
N SER A 203 -11.56 -17.95 -5.98
CA SER A 203 -10.92 -19.14 -6.55
C SER A 203 -9.54 -19.41 -5.93
N ARG A 204 -8.74 -18.37 -5.67
CA ARG A 204 -7.43 -18.53 -5.02
C ARG A 204 -7.56 -18.88 -3.54
N LEU A 205 -8.59 -18.37 -2.85
CA LEU A 205 -8.88 -18.75 -1.46
C LEU A 205 -9.32 -20.22 -1.35
N GLU A 206 -10.08 -20.71 -2.34
CA GLU A 206 -10.51 -22.11 -2.43
C GLU A 206 -9.34 -23.05 -2.75
N GLU A 207 -8.46 -22.66 -3.67
CA GLU A 207 -7.25 -23.41 -4.03
C GLU A 207 -6.26 -23.48 -2.86
N HIS A 208 -6.08 -22.37 -2.13
CA HIS A 208 -5.14 -22.25 -1.02
C HIS A 208 -5.87 -22.10 0.31
N GLY A 209 -6.31 -23.23 0.89
CA GLY A 209 -7.07 -23.24 2.14
C GLY A 209 -6.38 -22.55 3.33
N THR A 210 -5.05 -22.44 3.33
CA THR A 210 -4.29 -21.68 4.34
C THR A 210 -4.58 -20.18 4.30
N LEU A 211 -4.83 -19.59 3.12
CA LEU A 211 -5.26 -18.21 2.99
C LEU A 211 -6.67 -18.00 3.53
N ALA A 212 -7.58 -18.90 3.21
CA ALA A 212 -8.95 -18.86 3.74
C ALA A 212 -8.95 -18.93 5.28
N ILE A 213 -8.08 -19.76 5.86
CA ILE A 213 -7.88 -19.82 7.32
C ILE A 213 -7.33 -18.48 7.86
N CYS A 214 -6.29 -17.90 7.25
CA CYS A 214 -5.77 -16.59 7.66
C CYS A 214 -6.90 -15.55 7.69
N PHE A 215 -7.69 -15.49 6.62
CA PHE A 215 -8.75 -14.52 6.48
C PHE A 215 -9.87 -14.72 7.51
N ALA A 216 -10.33 -15.96 7.70
CA ALA A 216 -11.34 -16.32 8.69
C ALA A 216 -10.89 -15.99 10.13
N VAL A 217 -9.62 -16.27 10.46
CA VAL A 217 -9.05 -15.93 11.76
C VAL A 217 -9.10 -14.42 12.00
N MET A 218 -8.65 -13.61 11.03
CA MET A 218 -8.62 -12.15 11.19
C MET A 218 -10.02 -11.54 11.25
N LEU A 219 -10.99 -12.05 10.48
CA LEU A 219 -12.39 -11.67 10.60
C LEU A 219 -12.96 -12.00 11.99
N SER A 220 -12.63 -13.18 12.53
CA SER A 220 -13.05 -13.58 13.88
C SER A 220 -12.50 -12.65 14.96
N GLU A 221 -11.22 -12.29 14.89
CA GLU A 221 -10.59 -11.37 15.85
C GLU A 221 -11.18 -9.95 15.76
N SER A 222 -11.44 -9.46 14.54
CA SER A 222 -12.10 -8.17 14.32
C SER A 222 -13.50 -8.12 14.95
N GLU A 223 -14.31 -9.17 14.78
CA GLU A 223 -15.63 -9.27 15.41
C GLU A 223 -15.55 -9.37 16.94
N ARG A 224 -14.55 -10.06 17.49
CA ARG A 224 -14.33 -10.10 18.94
C ARG A 224 -13.98 -8.73 19.50
N ALA A 225 -13.09 -7.99 18.85
CA ALA A 225 -12.73 -6.62 19.26
C ALA A 225 -13.97 -5.71 19.25
N ARG A 226 -14.76 -5.75 18.16
CA ARG A 226 -16.00 -4.98 18.04
C ARG A 226 -17.01 -5.29 19.15
N ARG A 227 -17.17 -6.58 19.51
CA ARG A 227 -18.06 -7.00 20.61
C ARG A 227 -17.56 -6.53 21.96
N ALA A 228 -16.25 -6.57 22.20
CA ALA A 228 -15.65 -6.08 23.43
C ALA A 228 -15.90 -4.57 23.58
N ASP A 229 -15.68 -3.78 22.53
CA ASP A 229 -15.93 -2.34 22.52
C ASP A 229 -17.40 -2.00 22.77
N LEU A 230 -18.33 -2.70 22.09
CA LEU A 230 -19.76 -2.53 22.32
C LEU A 230 -20.14 -2.85 23.77
N SER A 231 -19.58 -3.92 24.34
CA SER A 231 -19.85 -4.30 25.71
C SER A 231 -19.30 -3.30 26.74
N ALA A 232 -18.14 -2.69 26.45
CA ALA A 232 -17.54 -1.65 27.28
C ALA A 232 -18.36 -0.34 27.21
N TRP A 233 -18.80 0.04 26.00
CA TRP A 233 -19.66 1.20 25.80
C TRP A 233 -21.01 1.02 26.50
N LEU A 234 -21.66 -0.13 26.35
CA LEU A 234 -22.92 -0.43 27.06
C LEU A 234 -22.74 -0.37 28.58
N LYS A 235 -21.63 -0.87 29.13
CA LYS A 235 -21.31 -0.75 30.57
C LYS A 235 -21.06 0.69 30.99
N SER A 236 -20.51 1.54 30.12
CA SER A 236 -20.30 2.96 30.40
C SER A 236 -21.59 3.80 30.33
N GLU A 237 -22.59 3.37 29.54
CA GLU A 237 -23.91 4.01 29.48
C GLU A 237 -24.89 3.48 30.54
N SER A 238 -24.62 2.31 31.12
CA SER A 238 -25.49 1.67 32.13
C SER A 238 -25.06 1.83 33.58
N GLY A 239 -24.04 2.67 33.87
CA GLY A 239 -23.79 3.18 35.22
C GLY A 239 -24.35 4.61 35.35
N ASP A 240 -25.13 5.00 36.37
CA ASP A 240 -25.22 4.53 37.77
C ASP A 240 -23.85 4.37 38.47
#